data_AF-A0A3B4H7M5-F1
#
_entry.id   AF-A0A3B4H7M5-F1
#
_cell.length_a   1.000
_cell.length_b   1.000
_cell.length_c   1.000
_cell.angle_alpha   90.00
_cell.angle_beta   90.00
_cell.angle_gamma   90.00
#
_symmetry.space_group_name_H-M   'P 1'
#
loop_
_entity.id
_entity.type
_entity.pdbx_description
1 polymer ?
#
loop_
_entity_poly.entity_id
_entity_poly.type
_entity_poly.pdbx_seq_one_letter_code
_entity_poly.pdbx_strand_id
1 'polypeptide(L)'
;MEQEEALCFLKAFLEEFPAALEEGASLPVSPLSRKFTMEELHGESLELGLRLLANRGASLRLAALLCQAAYSQLLQTDLLPFQCPEEPEGDQEEKADDKAVLFQSEAVQRTFLNKLIDVALAWHRNFPKVALCPSRNLQCSIHAIKNTRRKMEDKHLALAEFNQLFGIQDDVDRAYYAVFDGHGGVDAATYASTHLHVVLSKQEMLQSDATTAFKTAFKRTDDMFRNKAKRERLRSGSTGVAVLIQDQELTVAWLGDSQAILVRDGHVVRLMDPHKPEREDEKQRIEDLGGCITFMGCWRVNGTYAVSRAIGKSVPTHKTTEMYSGAKKYLVSH
;
A
#
# COMPACT_ATOMS: atom_id res chain seq x y z
N MET A 1 -29.42 -6.82 -8.39
CA MET A 1 -28.61 -7.56 -7.41
C MET A 1 -27.62 -6.62 -6.74
N GLU A 2 -26.59 -6.10 -7.42
CA GLU A 2 -25.59 -5.20 -6.78
C GLU A 2 -26.18 -3.95 -6.11
N GLN A 3 -27.12 -3.24 -6.74
CA GLN A 3 -27.73 -2.05 -6.14
C GLN A 3 -28.59 -2.36 -4.90
N GLU A 4 -29.31 -3.47 -4.92
CA GLU A 4 -30.18 -3.87 -3.80
C GLU A 4 -29.35 -4.31 -2.59
N GLU A 5 -28.29 -5.09 -2.84
CA GLU A 5 -27.30 -5.45 -1.82
C GLU A 5 -26.62 -4.20 -1.24
N ALA A 6 -26.26 -3.24 -2.09
CA ALA A 6 -25.68 -1.99 -1.65
C ALA A 6 -26.62 -1.16 -0.78
N LEU A 7 -27.90 -1.04 -1.17
CA LEU A 7 -28.91 -0.33 -0.37
C LEU A 7 -29.18 -1.05 0.96
N CYS A 8 -29.20 -2.38 0.98
CA CYS A 8 -29.33 -3.17 2.21
C CYS A 8 -28.16 -2.93 3.15
N PHE A 9 -26.92 -2.94 2.63
CA PHE A 9 -25.72 -2.61 3.40
C PHE A 9 -25.79 -1.18 3.95
N LEU A 10 -26.11 -0.19 3.10
CA LEU A 10 -26.17 1.21 3.50
C LEU A 10 -27.19 1.44 4.62
N LYS A 11 -28.35 0.78 4.54
CA LYS A 11 -29.35 0.84 5.60
C LYS A 11 -28.78 0.35 6.94
N ALA A 12 -28.18 -0.85 6.97
CA ALA A 12 -27.59 -1.41 8.19
C ALA A 12 -26.42 -0.57 8.72
N PHE A 13 -25.56 -0.06 7.83
CA PHE A 13 -24.46 0.82 8.19
C PHE A 13 -24.94 2.11 8.84
N LEU A 14 -26.01 2.72 8.33
CA LEU A 14 -26.59 3.97 8.86
C LEU A 14 -27.43 3.78 10.12
N GLU A 15 -27.90 2.57 10.41
CA GLU A 15 -28.48 2.24 11.72
C GLU A 15 -27.42 2.31 12.84
N GLU A 16 -26.17 1.93 12.54
CA GLU A 16 -25.03 2.05 13.45
C GLU A 16 -24.41 3.47 13.45
N PHE A 17 -24.30 4.10 12.29
CA PHE A 17 -23.73 5.44 12.11
C PHE A 17 -24.74 6.43 11.52
N PRO A 18 -25.74 6.87 12.30
CA PRO A 18 -26.80 7.74 11.80
C PRO A 18 -26.35 9.20 11.57
N ALA A 19 -25.22 9.60 12.16
CA ALA A 19 -24.70 10.96 12.11
C ALA A 19 -23.17 10.97 12.27
N ALA A 20 -22.57 12.15 12.11
CA ALA A 20 -21.14 12.37 12.30
C ALA A 20 -20.67 11.91 13.70
N LEU A 21 -19.48 11.31 13.74
CA LEU A 21 -18.80 10.93 14.96
C LEU A 21 -18.46 12.17 15.79
N GLU A 22 -18.82 12.12 17.07
CA GLU A 22 -18.56 13.19 18.04
C GLU A 22 -17.06 13.43 18.24
N GLU A 23 -16.71 14.68 18.53
CA GLU A 23 -15.34 15.05 18.87
C GLU A 23 -14.93 14.40 20.20
N GLY A 24 -13.75 13.77 20.22
CA GLY A 24 -13.24 13.04 21.39
C GLY A 24 -13.78 11.61 21.55
N ALA A 25 -14.79 11.19 20.78
CA ALA A 25 -15.23 9.80 20.76
C ALA A 25 -14.19 8.88 20.11
N SER A 26 -14.03 7.67 20.64
CA SER A 26 -13.13 6.67 20.06
C SER A 26 -13.58 6.29 18.65
N LEU A 27 -12.64 6.19 17.72
CA LEU A 27 -12.94 5.77 16.36
C LEU A 27 -13.39 4.29 16.32
N PRO A 28 -14.35 3.94 15.45
CA PRO A 28 -14.84 2.56 15.30
C PRO A 28 -13.76 1.59 14.79
N VAL A 29 -12.67 2.11 14.22
CA VAL A 29 -11.47 1.37 13.85
C VAL A 29 -10.25 2.21 14.25
N SER A 30 -9.23 1.58 14.83
CA SER A 30 -8.01 2.29 15.21
C SER A 30 -7.18 2.69 13.98
N PRO A 31 -6.70 3.95 13.90
CA PRO A 31 -5.73 4.35 12.88
C PRO A 31 -4.44 3.51 12.93
N LEU A 32 -3.74 3.39 11.79
CA LEU A 32 -2.47 2.68 11.74
C LEU A 32 -1.35 3.45 12.43
N SER A 33 -1.26 4.75 12.12
CA SER A 33 -0.26 5.65 12.69
C SER A 33 -0.89 6.65 13.65
N ARG A 34 -0.10 7.17 14.60
CA ARG A 34 -0.51 8.30 15.46
C ARG A 34 -0.44 9.65 14.74
N LYS A 35 0.56 9.80 13.87
CA LYS A 35 0.81 10.97 13.04
C LYS A 35 1.19 10.52 11.64
N PHE A 36 0.90 11.33 10.64
CA PHE A 36 1.28 11.05 9.25
C PHE A 36 1.53 12.35 8.46
N THR A 37 2.16 12.26 7.29
CA THR A 37 2.34 13.38 6.34
C THR A 37 1.20 13.45 5.32
N MET A 38 1.10 14.55 4.58
CA MET A 38 0.11 14.68 3.50
C MET A 38 0.27 13.61 2.39
N GLU A 39 1.49 13.11 2.16
CA GLU A 39 1.73 12.02 1.21
C GLU A 39 1.17 10.68 1.69
N GLU A 40 1.10 10.48 3.01
CA GLU A 40 0.61 9.26 3.67
C GLU A 40 -0.93 9.27 3.81
N LEU A 41 -1.56 10.45 3.79
CA LEU A 41 -3.00 10.65 4.04
C LEU A 41 -3.91 9.69 3.28
N HIS A 42 -3.70 9.53 1.96
CA HIS A 42 -4.56 8.68 1.14
C HIS A 42 -4.50 7.21 1.58
N GLY A 43 -3.29 6.67 1.80
CA GLY A 43 -3.14 5.29 2.23
C GLY A 43 -3.72 5.04 3.62
N GLU A 44 -3.47 5.94 4.57
CA GLU A 44 -3.99 5.85 5.94
C GLU A 44 -5.53 5.87 5.97
N SER A 45 -6.16 6.78 5.21
CA SER A 45 -7.62 6.87 5.15
C SER A 45 -8.26 5.72 4.39
N LEU A 46 -7.68 5.31 3.27
CA LEU A 46 -8.19 4.20 2.47
C LEU A 46 -8.16 2.90 3.26
N GLU A 47 -7.04 2.60 3.93
CA GLU A 47 -6.89 1.40 4.74
C GLU A 47 -7.89 1.37 5.92
N LEU A 48 -8.09 2.51 6.59
CA LEU A 48 -9.06 2.64 7.68
C LEU A 48 -10.50 2.39 7.20
N GLY A 49 -10.88 3.03 6.10
CA GLY A 49 -12.22 2.90 5.52
C GLY A 49 -12.51 1.48 5.04
N LEU A 50 -11.55 0.85 4.35
CA LEU A 50 -11.71 -0.52 3.88
C LEU A 50 -11.85 -1.51 5.05
N ARG A 51 -11.07 -1.37 6.13
CA ARG A 51 -11.24 -2.21 7.33
C ARG A 51 -12.61 -2.01 7.99
N LEU A 52 -13.06 -0.75 8.12
CA LEU A 52 -14.37 -0.44 8.70
C LEU A 52 -15.51 -1.13 7.94
N LEU A 53 -15.49 -1.00 6.62
CA LEU A 53 -16.52 -1.49 5.72
C LEU A 53 -16.47 -3.02 5.56
N ALA A 54 -15.27 -3.61 5.44
CA ALA A 54 -15.09 -5.05 5.35
C ALA A 54 -15.56 -5.77 6.63
N ASN A 55 -15.28 -5.21 7.81
CA ASN A 55 -15.77 -5.76 9.09
C ASN A 55 -17.30 -5.74 9.23
N ARG A 56 -18.00 -5.00 8.36
CA ARG A 56 -19.47 -4.91 8.29
C ARG A 56 -20.06 -5.61 7.07
N GLY A 57 -19.24 -6.34 6.30
CA GLY A 57 -19.70 -7.11 5.15
C GLY A 57 -20.01 -6.28 3.90
N ALA A 58 -19.43 -5.09 3.76
CA ALA A 58 -19.52 -4.35 2.50
C ALA A 58 -18.92 -5.17 1.36
N SER A 59 -19.55 -5.15 0.18
CA SER A 59 -18.90 -5.67 -1.03
C SER A 59 -17.66 -4.85 -1.35
N LEU A 60 -16.63 -5.47 -1.95
CA LEU A 60 -15.38 -4.80 -2.31
C LEU A 60 -15.62 -3.55 -3.14
N ARG A 61 -16.56 -3.64 -4.08
CA ARG A 61 -16.94 -2.54 -4.98
C ARG A 61 -17.60 -1.39 -4.25
N LEU A 62 -18.59 -1.67 -3.41
CA LEU A 62 -19.24 -0.62 -2.62
C LEU A 62 -18.24 0.05 -1.67
N ALA A 63 -17.37 -0.75 -1.03
CA ALA A 63 -16.33 -0.22 -0.15
C ALA A 63 -15.36 0.70 -0.89
N ALA A 64 -14.89 0.29 -2.07
CA ALA A 64 -14.02 1.10 -2.91
C ALA A 64 -14.65 2.44 -3.29
N LEU A 65 -15.90 2.39 -3.78
CA LEU A 65 -16.64 3.58 -4.20
C LEU A 65 -16.92 4.55 -3.04
N LEU A 66 -17.35 4.04 -1.87
CA LEU A 66 -17.57 4.86 -0.68
C LEU A 66 -16.28 5.52 -0.20
N CYS A 67 -15.19 4.76 -0.10
CA CYS A 67 -13.90 5.28 0.33
C CYS A 67 -13.37 6.35 -0.65
N GLN A 68 -13.47 6.14 -1.96
CA GLN A 68 -13.03 7.10 -2.97
C GLN A 68 -13.83 8.41 -2.88
N ALA A 69 -15.16 8.32 -2.75
CA ALA A 69 -16.02 9.48 -2.63
C ALA A 69 -15.74 10.26 -1.32
N ALA A 70 -15.59 9.54 -0.19
CA ALA A 70 -15.26 10.14 1.10
C ALA A 70 -13.89 10.83 1.07
N TYR A 71 -12.89 10.18 0.47
CA TYR A 71 -11.55 10.74 0.32
C TYR A 71 -11.55 11.99 -0.57
N SER A 72 -12.33 11.99 -1.66
CA SER A 72 -12.49 13.15 -2.52
C SER A 72 -13.10 14.36 -1.79
N GLN A 73 -14.01 14.13 -0.83
CA GLN A 73 -14.54 15.19 0.04
C GLN A 73 -13.53 15.61 1.13
N LEU A 74 -12.73 14.67 1.64
CA LEU A 74 -11.67 14.97 2.62
C LEU A 74 -10.62 15.93 2.03
N LEU A 75 -10.24 15.73 0.76
CA LEU A 75 -9.30 16.61 0.06
C LEU A 75 -9.79 18.07 -0.09
N GLN A 76 -11.09 18.31 0.07
CA GLN A 76 -11.69 19.65 0.04
C GLN A 76 -11.82 20.27 1.44
N THR A 77 -11.43 19.54 2.48
CA THR A 77 -11.53 19.99 3.88
C THR A 77 -10.22 20.65 4.31
N ASP A 78 -10.30 21.73 5.10
CA ASP A 78 -9.13 22.31 5.72
C ASP A 78 -8.60 21.39 6.83
N LEU A 79 -7.37 20.89 6.64
CA LEU A 79 -6.69 20.00 7.59
C LEU A 79 -5.68 20.74 8.47
N LEU A 80 -5.45 22.05 8.25
CA LEU A 80 -4.52 22.85 9.06
C LEU A 80 -4.83 22.79 10.56
N PRO A 81 -6.10 22.77 11.02
CA PRO A 81 -6.40 22.64 12.46
C PRO A 81 -5.87 21.35 13.10
N PHE A 82 -5.59 20.32 12.30
CA PHE A 82 -5.09 19.02 12.78
C PHE A 82 -3.57 18.87 12.63
N GLN A 83 -2.87 19.91 12.17
CA GLN A 83 -1.42 19.91 12.08
C GLN A 83 -0.80 19.76 13.48
N CYS A 84 0.20 18.90 13.59
CA CYS A 84 0.96 18.75 14.81
C CYS A 84 1.79 20.02 15.08
N PRO A 85 1.93 20.45 16.34
CA PRO A 85 2.89 21.49 16.67
C PRO A 85 4.29 21.04 16.26
N GLU A 86 5.12 22.00 15.85
CA GLU A 86 6.54 21.73 15.60
C GLU A 86 7.19 21.21 16.87
N GLU A 87 7.84 20.05 16.79
CA GLU A 87 8.61 19.54 17.93
C GLU A 87 9.86 20.42 18.12
N PRO A 88 10.19 20.82 19.36
CA PRO A 88 11.38 21.62 19.61
C PRO A 88 12.63 20.86 19.14
N GLU A 89 13.63 21.61 18.67
CA GLU A 89 14.91 21.07 18.20
C GLU A 89 15.55 20.20 19.29
N GLY A 90 15.36 18.88 19.19
CA GLY A 90 16.27 17.93 19.82
C GLY A 90 17.64 18.02 19.14
N ASP A 91 18.69 17.50 19.78
CA ASP A 91 20.13 17.59 19.44
C ASP A 91 20.57 17.10 18.02
N GLN A 92 19.70 17.13 17.02
CA GLN A 92 19.96 16.73 15.65
C GLN A 92 19.99 17.97 14.76
N GLU A 93 21.15 18.21 14.15
CA GLU A 93 21.35 19.11 13.01
C GLU A 93 20.54 18.62 11.79
N GLU A 94 19.21 18.67 11.85
CA GLU A 94 18.39 18.60 10.66
C GLU A 94 18.35 20.00 10.03
N LYS A 95 18.71 20.11 8.75
CA LYS A 95 18.52 21.35 8.00
C LYS A 95 17.03 21.71 8.06
N ALA A 96 16.72 22.98 8.35
CA ALA A 96 15.35 23.47 8.52
C ALA A 96 14.40 23.15 7.34
N ASP A 97 14.94 22.90 6.15
CA ASP A 97 14.20 22.62 4.91
C ASP A 97 13.62 21.19 4.79
N ASP A 98 14.01 20.24 5.66
CA ASP A 98 13.59 18.82 5.58
C ASP A 98 12.52 18.42 6.62
N LYS A 99 11.99 19.36 7.42
CA LYS A 99 10.96 19.04 8.43
C LYS A 99 9.60 18.80 7.77
N ALA A 100 9.21 17.52 7.68
CA ALA A 100 7.91 17.14 7.16
C ALA A 100 6.77 17.63 8.07
N VAL A 101 5.75 18.27 7.47
CA VAL A 101 4.51 18.63 8.16
C VAL A 101 3.72 17.37 8.51
N LEU A 102 3.41 17.22 9.80
CA LEU A 102 2.69 16.07 10.35
C LEU A 102 1.29 16.47 10.80
N PHE A 103 0.34 15.56 10.65
CA PHE A 103 -1.05 15.71 11.09
C PHE A 103 -1.40 14.68 12.16
N GLN A 104 -2.26 15.06 13.10
CA GLN A 104 -2.80 14.17 14.12
C GLN A 104 -3.78 13.18 13.49
N SER A 105 -3.41 11.91 13.50
CA SER A 105 -4.10 10.88 12.73
C SER A 105 -5.55 10.71 13.17
N GLU A 106 -5.81 10.59 14.47
CA GLU A 106 -7.16 10.36 14.98
C GLU A 106 -8.15 11.46 14.57
N ALA A 107 -7.72 12.73 14.60
CA ALA A 107 -8.57 13.86 14.25
C ALA A 107 -8.89 13.88 12.75
N VAL A 108 -7.88 13.74 11.88
CA VAL A 108 -8.08 13.71 10.43
C VAL A 108 -8.89 12.48 10.01
N GLN A 109 -8.63 11.33 10.61
CA GLN A 109 -9.37 10.11 10.32
C GLN A 109 -10.83 10.18 10.81
N ARG A 110 -11.12 10.89 11.90
CA ARG A 110 -12.51 11.21 12.29
C ARG A 110 -13.21 12.00 11.17
N THR A 111 -12.54 13.02 10.64
CA THR A 111 -13.08 13.81 9.52
C THR A 111 -13.34 12.95 8.29
N PHE A 112 -12.41 12.06 7.93
CA PHE A 112 -12.59 11.11 6.83
C PHE A 112 -13.81 10.19 7.05
N LEU A 113 -13.94 9.60 8.24
CA LEU A 113 -15.09 8.74 8.57
C LEU A 113 -16.41 9.51 8.55
N ASN A 114 -16.41 10.78 8.97
CA ASN A 114 -17.59 11.64 8.84
C ASN A 114 -17.94 11.87 7.37
N LYS A 115 -16.96 12.11 6.49
CA LYS A 115 -17.21 12.18 5.04
C LYS A 115 -17.75 10.87 4.48
N LEU A 116 -17.28 9.73 4.98
CA LEU A 116 -17.80 8.42 4.59
C LEU A 116 -19.27 8.24 5.00
N ILE A 117 -19.64 8.65 6.22
CA ILE A 117 -21.03 8.64 6.71
C ILE A 117 -21.90 9.58 5.86
N ASP A 118 -21.42 10.79 5.54
CA ASP A 118 -22.13 11.76 4.69
C ASP A 118 -22.41 11.18 3.29
N VAL A 119 -21.42 10.52 2.68
CA VAL A 119 -21.58 9.83 1.40
C VAL A 119 -22.60 8.70 1.51
N ALA A 120 -22.51 7.87 2.56
CA ALA A 120 -23.45 6.77 2.79
C ALA A 120 -24.90 7.27 2.95
N LEU A 121 -25.10 8.36 3.71
CA LEU A 121 -26.40 9.02 3.86
C LEU A 121 -26.94 9.54 2.52
N ALA A 122 -26.09 10.18 1.72
CA ALA A 122 -26.48 10.69 0.40
C ALA A 122 -26.88 9.54 -0.55
N TRP A 123 -26.12 8.45 -0.57
CA TRP A 123 -26.35 7.32 -1.46
C TRP A 123 -27.53 6.44 -1.03
N HIS A 124 -27.84 6.37 0.27
CA HIS A 124 -29.05 5.73 0.75
C HIS A 124 -30.32 6.46 0.29
N ARG A 125 -30.26 7.80 0.18
CA ARG A 125 -31.39 8.62 -0.33
C ARG A 125 -31.49 8.57 -1.86
N ASN A 126 -30.35 8.68 -2.53
CA ASN A 126 -30.27 8.68 -3.98
C ASN A 126 -29.01 7.94 -4.42
N PHE A 127 -29.17 6.65 -4.70
CA PHE A 127 -28.04 5.82 -5.10
C PHE A 127 -27.50 6.28 -6.46
N PRO A 128 -26.20 6.55 -6.59
CA PRO A 128 -25.64 7.04 -7.83
C PRO A 128 -25.84 6.02 -8.95
N LYS A 129 -26.18 6.52 -10.15
CA LYS A 129 -26.07 5.74 -11.39
C LYS A 129 -24.60 5.67 -11.77
N VAL A 130 -23.82 4.87 -11.04
CA VAL A 130 -22.40 4.67 -11.35
C VAL A 130 -22.33 3.99 -12.70
N ALA A 131 -21.67 4.61 -13.69
CA ALA A 131 -21.29 3.94 -14.91
C ALA A 131 -20.25 2.88 -14.53
N LEU A 132 -20.71 1.65 -14.35
CA LEU A 132 -19.86 0.55 -13.97
C LEU A 132 -19.11 0.13 -15.23
N CYS A 133 -17.82 0.47 -15.36
CA CYS A 133 -16.95 -0.37 -16.17
C CYS A 133 -17.14 -1.81 -15.67
N PRO A 134 -17.36 -2.81 -16.55
CA PRO A 134 -17.49 -4.19 -16.09
C PRO A 134 -16.19 -4.55 -15.37
N SER A 135 -16.24 -4.77 -14.06
CA SER A 135 -15.09 -5.32 -13.36
C SER A 135 -14.92 -6.75 -13.83
N ARG A 136 -13.70 -7.13 -14.22
CA ARG A 136 -13.42 -8.53 -14.53
C ARG A 136 -13.67 -9.37 -13.28
N ASN A 137 -14.36 -10.49 -13.46
CA ASN A 137 -14.54 -11.45 -12.38
C ASN A 137 -13.24 -12.23 -12.16
N LEU A 138 -12.31 -11.61 -11.44
CA LEU A 138 -11.07 -12.23 -11.00
C LEU A 138 -11.30 -12.91 -9.66
N GLN A 139 -11.41 -14.24 -9.69
CA GLN A 139 -11.46 -15.03 -8.48
C GLN A 139 -10.11 -14.96 -7.76
N CYS A 140 -10.15 -14.58 -6.48
CA CYS A 140 -8.97 -14.49 -5.64
C CYS A 140 -9.16 -15.34 -4.39
N SER A 141 -8.11 -16.07 -3.99
CA SER A 141 -8.04 -16.77 -2.72
C SER A 141 -6.76 -16.34 -2.02
N ILE A 142 -6.87 -16.01 -0.74
CA ILE A 142 -5.73 -15.56 0.06
C ILE A 142 -5.70 -16.33 1.37
N HIS A 143 -4.49 -16.72 1.76
CA HIS A 143 -4.26 -17.40 3.02
C HIS A 143 -2.92 -16.97 3.62
N ALA A 144 -2.90 -16.73 4.92
CA ALA A 144 -1.71 -16.35 5.65
C ALA A 144 -1.70 -17.03 7.02
N ILE A 145 -0.57 -17.64 7.40
CA ILE A 145 -0.40 -18.34 8.67
C ILE A 145 0.94 -17.96 9.29
N LYS A 146 0.92 -17.54 10.56
CA LYS A 146 2.13 -17.18 11.34
C LYS A 146 3.09 -18.37 11.55
N ASN A 147 2.55 -19.58 11.57
CA ASN A 147 3.27 -20.82 11.89
C ASN A 147 4.03 -20.68 13.23
N THR A 148 5.29 -21.11 13.29
CA THR A 148 6.14 -21.12 14.49
C THR A 148 6.79 -19.75 14.79
N ARG A 149 6.54 -18.72 13.98
CA ARG A 149 7.11 -17.38 14.19
C ARG A 149 6.45 -16.69 15.38
N ARG A 150 7.22 -15.83 16.06
CA ARG A 150 6.73 -15.06 17.22
C ARG A 150 5.64 -14.06 16.83
N LYS A 151 5.83 -13.39 15.69
CA LYS A 151 4.92 -12.37 15.13
C LYS A 151 4.61 -12.70 13.67
N MET A 152 3.44 -12.28 13.20
CA MET A 152 3.06 -12.29 11.78
C MET A 152 3.57 -10.99 11.17
N GLU A 153 4.66 -11.06 10.40
CA GLU A 153 5.29 -9.88 9.78
C GLU A 153 4.87 -9.70 8.32
N ASP A 154 4.27 -10.72 7.69
CA ASP A 154 3.81 -10.63 6.31
C ASP A 154 2.50 -9.83 6.19
N LYS A 155 2.37 -9.14 5.05
CA LYS A 155 1.16 -8.44 4.61
C LYS A 155 0.84 -8.82 3.17
N HIS A 156 -0.42 -8.68 2.78
CA HIS A 156 -0.87 -8.92 1.42
C HIS A 156 -2.00 -7.97 1.05
N LEU A 157 -2.23 -7.84 -0.26
CA LEU A 157 -3.35 -7.08 -0.83
C LEU A 157 -3.96 -7.83 -2.01
N ALA A 158 -5.28 -7.73 -2.13
CA ALA A 158 -6.03 -8.09 -3.32
C ALA A 158 -7.07 -7.00 -3.59
N LEU A 159 -6.80 -6.18 -4.60
CA LEU A 159 -7.58 -5.01 -4.96
C LEU A 159 -8.12 -5.21 -6.37
N ALA A 160 -9.23 -5.93 -6.47
CA ALA A 160 -9.91 -6.16 -7.75
C ALA A 160 -10.58 -4.89 -8.31
N GLU A 161 -10.94 -3.95 -7.44
CA GLU A 161 -11.62 -2.70 -7.79
C GLU A 161 -10.63 -1.51 -7.80
N PHE A 162 -9.44 -1.71 -8.41
CA PHE A 162 -8.33 -0.75 -8.35
C PHE A 162 -8.74 0.62 -8.91
N ASN A 163 -9.41 0.65 -10.06
CA ASN A 163 -9.87 1.89 -10.66
C ASN A 163 -10.85 2.63 -9.74
N GLN A 164 -11.81 1.92 -9.15
CA GLN A 164 -12.83 2.49 -8.27
C GLN A 164 -12.21 3.05 -6.98
N LEU A 165 -11.21 2.37 -6.40
CA LEU A 165 -10.49 2.85 -5.23
C LEU A 165 -9.82 4.21 -5.48
N PHE A 166 -9.37 4.46 -6.71
CA PHE A 166 -8.57 5.62 -7.06
C PHE A 166 -9.28 6.65 -7.96
N GLY A 167 -10.55 6.41 -8.31
CA GLY A 167 -11.32 7.28 -9.19
C GLY A 167 -10.74 7.36 -10.60
N ILE A 168 -10.06 6.31 -11.07
CA ILE A 168 -9.50 6.25 -12.42
C ILE A 168 -10.64 5.94 -13.40
N GLN A 169 -10.85 6.86 -14.36
CA GLN A 169 -11.94 6.79 -15.34
C GLN A 169 -11.44 6.58 -16.77
N ASP A 170 -10.30 5.91 -16.92
CA ASP A 170 -9.90 5.39 -18.24
C ASP A 170 -10.62 4.06 -18.51
N ASP A 171 -10.83 3.72 -19.79
CA ASP A 171 -11.50 2.49 -20.22
C ASP A 171 -10.64 1.21 -20.02
N VAL A 172 -9.64 1.25 -19.13
CA VAL A 172 -8.72 0.15 -18.85
C VAL A 172 -9.03 -0.43 -17.49
N ASP A 173 -9.53 -1.67 -17.46
CA ASP A 173 -9.81 -2.35 -16.19
C ASP A 173 -8.52 -2.77 -15.50
N ARG A 174 -8.41 -2.54 -14.18
CA ARG A 174 -7.22 -2.91 -13.42
C ARG A 174 -7.52 -3.63 -12.13
N ALA A 175 -6.66 -4.59 -11.84
CA ALA A 175 -6.59 -5.25 -10.54
C ALA A 175 -5.15 -5.30 -10.04
N TYR A 176 -4.97 -5.12 -8.73
CA TYR A 176 -3.67 -5.11 -8.07
C TYR A 176 -3.59 -6.16 -6.98
N TYR A 177 -2.50 -6.92 -6.96
CA TYR A 177 -2.22 -7.93 -5.93
C TYR A 177 -0.80 -7.75 -5.43
N ALA A 178 -0.57 -7.95 -4.14
CA ALA A 178 0.78 -7.88 -3.60
C ALA A 178 0.97 -8.74 -2.35
N VAL A 179 2.22 -9.14 -2.13
CA VAL A 179 2.70 -9.80 -0.91
C VAL A 179 3.97 -9.09 -0.44
N PHE A 180 4.05 -8.88 0.87
CA PHE A 180 5.16 -8.21 1.54
C PHE A 180 5.60 -9.07 2.73
N ASP A 181 6.76 -9.71 2.63
CA ASP A 181 7.40 -10.40 3.75
C ASP A 181 8.22 -9.39 4.57
N GLY A 182 7.84 -9.18 5.84
CA GLY A 182 8.49 -8.25 6.76
C GLY A 182 9.62 -8.91 7.56
N HIS A 183 10.67 -8.15 7.86
CA HIS A 183 11.77 -8.62 8.70
C HIS A 183 12.28 -7.52 9.64
N GLY A 184 12.66 -7.92 10.86
CA GLY A 184 13.11 -6.97 11.87
C GLY A 184 12.00 -6.07 12.40
N GLY A 185 10.74 -6.50 12.27
CA GLY A 185 9.52 -5.77 12.58
C GLY A 185 8.54 -5.77 11.40
N VAL A 186 7.27 -5.45 11.69
CA VAL A 186 6.16 -5.48 10.72
C VAL A 186 5.94 -4.13 10.03
N ASP A 187 6.63 -3.07 10.46
CA ASP A 187 6.29 -1.70 10.08
C ASP A 187 6.53 -1.44 8.59
N ALA A 188 7.66 -1.91 8.03
CA ALA A 188 7.96 -1.79 6.60
C ALA A 188 6.92 -2.51 5.71
N ALA A 189 6.52 -3.73 6.11
CA ALA A 189 5.51 -4.50 5.37
C ALA A 189 4.14 -3.85 5.46
N THR A 190 3.77 -3.35 6.64
CA THR A 190 2.53 -2.58 6.86
C THR A 190 2.54 -1.34 5.97
N TYR A 191 3.62 -0.55 6.02
CA TYR A 191 3.75 0.67 5.23
C TYR A 191 3.66 0.41 3.72
N ALA A 192 4.38 -0.59 3.22
CA ALA A 192 4.33 -0.97 1.81
C ALA A 192 2.92 -1.42 1.40
N SER A 193 2.24 -2.21 2.24
CA SER A 193 0.85 -2.61 2.00
C SER A 193 -0.13 -1.43 2.05
N THR A 194 0.13 -0.40 2.84
CA THR A 194 -0.75 0.77 2.95
C THR A 194 -0.53 1.77 1.81
N HIS A 195 0.69 1.93 1.30
CA HIS A 195 1.04 3.05 0.43
C HIS A 195 1.45 2.69 -1.00
N LEU A 196 2.00 1.50 -1.28
CA LEU A 196 2.59 1.22 -2.61
C LEU A 196 1.57 1.34 -3.75
N HIS A 197 0.38 0.75 -3.58
CA HIS A 197 -0.70 0.78 -4.55
C HIS A 197 -1.27 2.19 -4.76
N VAL A 198 -1.27 3.01 -3.71
CA VAL A 198 -1.68 4.44 -3.73
C VAL A 198 -0.66 5.31 -4.47
N VAL A 199 0.64 5.04 -4.27
CA VAL A 199 1.69 5.74 -5.00
C VAL A 199 1.67 5.34 -6.47
N LEU A 200 1.44 4.06 -6.76
CA LEU A 200 1.31 3.53 -8.12
C LEU A 200 0.14 4.17 -8.89
N SER A 201 -1.02 4.32 -8.25
CA SER A 201 -2.21 4.90 -8.91
C SER A 201 -2.04 6.36 -9.33
N LYS A 202 -1.08 7.06 -8.74
CA LYS A 202 -0.74 8.46 -9.05
C LYS A 202 0.35 8.62 -10.12
N GLN A 203 0.89 7.53 -10.67
CA GLN A 203 1.95 7.60 -11.67
C GLN A 203 1.37 7.91 -13.05
N GLU A 204 1.89 8.95 -13.70
CA GLU A 204 1.47 9.34 -15.07
C GLU A 204 1.67 8.21 -16.09
N MET A 205 2.72 7.41 -15.90
CA MET A 205 3.04 6.29 -16.79
C MET A 205 2.24 5.02 -16.49
N LEU A 206 1.29 5.02 -15.55
CA LEU A 206 0.55 3.82 -15.14
C LEU A 206 -0.10 3.10 -16.33
N GLN A 207 -0.72 3.85 -17.24
CA GLN A 207 -1.40 3.28 -18.41
C GLN A 207 -0.42 2.91 -19.52
N SER A 208 0.57 3.75 -19.81
CA SER A 208 1.45 3.61 -20.99
C SER A 208 2.68 2.73 -20.73
N ASP A 209 3.25 2.78 -19.53
CA ASP A 209 4.42 2.02 -19.11
C ASP A 209 4.34 1.69 -17.60
N ALA A 210 3.54 0.69 -17.27
CA ALA A 210 3.39 0.21 -15.90
C ALA A 210 4.71 -0.30 -15.30
N THR A 211 5.68 -0.72 -16.11
CA THR A 211 7.00 -1.16 -15.62
C THR A 211 7.75 0.03 -15.00
N THR A 212 7.77 1.16 -15.70
CA THR A 212 8.36 2.41 -15.18
C THR A 212 7.53 2.97 -14.02
N ALA A 213 6.20 2.95 -14.13
CA ALA A 213 5.32 3.38 -13.03
C ALA A 213 5.60 2.60 -11.74
N PHE A 214 5.74 1.28 -11.81
CA PHE A 214 6.10 0.45 -10.67
C PHE A 214 7.47 0.79 -10.10
N LYS A 215 8.49 0.98 -10.94
CA LYS A 215 9.84 1.34 -10.47
C LYS A 215 9.81 2.65 -9.68
N THR A 216 9.12 3.65 -10.20
CA THR A 216 8.94 4.94 -9.51
C THR A 216 8.13 4.77 -8.23
N ALA A 217 7.07 3.94 -8.25
CA ALA A 217 6.23 3.72 -7.08
C ALA A 217 6.97 2.99 -5.95
N PHE A 218 7.76 1.96 -6.25
CA PHE A 218 8.60 1.28 -5.26
C PHE A 218 9.63 2.23 -4.65
N LYS A 219 10.34 2.99 -5.49
CA LYS A 219 11.35 3.96 -5.02
C LYS A 219 10.73 5.03 -4.13
N ARG A 220 9.63 5.66 -4.57
CA ARG A 220 8.93 6.69 -3.78
C ARG A 220 8.38 6.12 -2.47
N THR A 221 7.81 4.91 -2.49
CA THR A 221 7.35 4.24 -1.27
C THR A 221 8.49 3.98 -0.29
N ASP A 222 9.66 3.60 -0.79
CA ASP A 222 10.87 3.44 0.02
C ASP A 222 11.34 4.76 0.64
N ASP A 223 11.42 5.83 -0.16
CA ASP A 223 11.81 7.17 0.31
C ASP A 223 10.86 7.66 1.41
N MET A 224 9.54 7.51 1.20
CA MET A 224 8.52 7.84 2.19
C MET A 224 8.68 7.02 3.48
N PHE A 225 8.90 5.70 3.37
CA PHE A 225 9.11 4.85 4.54
C PHE A 225 10.41 5.16 5.27
N ARG A 226 11.51 5.45 4.57
CA ARG A 226 12.80 5.84 5.17
C ARG A 226 12.66 7.11 5.99
N ASN A 227 11.90 8.08 5.49
CA ASN A 227 11.57 9.30 6.23
C ASN A 227 10.77 8.99 7.50
N LYS A 228 9.71 8.17 7.41
CA LYS A 228 8.97 7.70 8.59
C LYS A 228 9.84 6.93 9.57
N ALA A 229 10.67 6.01 9.07
CA ALA A 229 11.56 5.19 9.87
C ALA A 229 12.61 6.01 10.62
N LYS A 230 13.12 7.10 10.01
CA LYS A 230 14.00 8.06 10.69
C LYS A 230 13.26 8.76 11.83
N ARG A 231 12.07 9.33 11.56
CA ARG A 231 11.25 10.04 12.55
C ARG A 231 10.85 9.15 13.73
N GLU A 232 10.47 7.90 13.45
CA GLU A 232 9.92 6.97 14.44
C GLU A 232 10.96 5.93 14.94
N ARG A 233 12.22 6.05 14.52
CA ARG A 233 13.35 5.15 14.87
C ARG A 233 13.08 3.68 14.53
N LEU A 234 12.36 3.44 13.43
CA LEU A 234 12.05 2.09 12.95
C LEU A 234 13.27 1.45 12.27
N ARG A 235 13.37 0.13 12.35
CA ARG A 235 14.50 -0.64 11.80
C ARG A 235 14.07 -1.84 10.95
N SER A 236 12.77 -1.99 10.73
CA SER A 236 12.20 -3.05 9.93
C SER A 236 12.50 -2.83 8.44
N GLY A 237 12.47 -3.93 7.70
CA GLY A 237 12.51 -3.94 6.25
C GLY A 237 11.47 -4.91 5.72
N SER A 238 11.18 -4.83 4.43
CA SER A 238 10.25 -5.75 3.81
C SER A 238 10.62 -6.05 2.36
N THR A 239 10.43 -7.30 1.96
CA THR A 239 10.31 -7.63 0.54
C THR A 239 9.01 -7.07 -0.01
N GLY A 240 8.88 -7.01 -1.32
CA GLY A 240 7.59 -6.76 -1.96
C GLY A 240 7.56 -7.41 -3.32
N VAL A 241 6.49 -8.14 -3.61
CA VAL A 241 6.13 -8.53 -4.98
C VAL A 241 4.71 -8.03 -5.23
N ALA A 242 4.54 -7.31 -6.34
CA ALA A 242 3.28 -6.73 -6.74
C ALA A 242 2.98 -7.07 -8.20
N VAL A 243 1.69 -7.29 -8.48
CA VAL A 243 1.16 -7.60 -9.80
C VAL A 243 0.06 -6.61 -10.12
N LEU A 244 0.15 -5.96 -11.26
CA LEU A 244 -0.93 -5.18 -11.85
C LEU A 244 -1.42 -5.90 -13.10
N ILE A 245 -2.70 -6.23 -13.13
CA ILE A 245 -3.40 -6.70 -14.32
C ILE A 245 -4.07 -5.47 -14.93
N GLN A 246 -3.80 -5.17 -16.19
CA GLN A 246 -4.43 -4.09 -16.97
C GLN A 246 -4.97 -4.69 -18.24
N ASP A 247 -6.29 -4.86 -18.33
CA ASP A 247 -6.90 -5.66 -19.39
C ASP A 247 -6.17 -7.01 -19.58
N GLN A 248 -5.60 -7.25 -20.76
CA GLN A 248 -4.88 -8.49 -21.09
C GLN A 248 -3.37 -8.41 -20.77
N GLU A 249 -2.92 -7.43 -19.99
CA GLU A 249 -1.52 -7.25 -19.66
C GLU A 249 -1.27 -7.51 -18.17
N LEU A 250 -0.21 -8.25 -17.87
CA LEU A 250 0.22 -8.54 -16.51
C LEU A 250 1.61 -7.95 -16.31
N THR A 251 1.73 -7.00 -15.39
CA THR A 251 3.01 -6.41 -15.00
C THR A 251 3.36 -6.87 -13.59
N VAL A 252 4.53 -7.49 -13.44
CA VAL A 252 5.08 -7.89 -12.13
C VAL A 252 6.21 -6.96 -11.78
N ALA A 253 6.20 -6.44 -10.56
CA ALA A 253 7.31 -5.71 -9.98
C ALA A 253 7.70 -6.30 -8.63
N TRP A 254 9.00 -6.36 -8.33
CA TRP A 254 9.47 -7.01 -7.12
C TRP A 254 10.77 -6.43 -6.56
N LEU A 255 10.94 -6.71 -5.27
CA LEU A 255 12.07 -6.31 -4.47
C LEU A 255 12.25 -7.33 -3.33
N GLY A 256 13.42 -7.94 -3.23
CA GLY A 256 13.65 -9.10 -2.35
C GLY A 256 13.33 -10.45 -3.00
N ASP A 257 13.00 -11.44 -2.19
CA ASP A 257 12.91 -12.85 -2.58
C ASP A 257 11.49 -13.46 -2.51
N SER A 258 10.47 -12.68 -2.13
CA SER A 258 9.06 -13.00 -2.39
C SER A 258 8.82 -13.20 -3.89
N GLN A 259 7.98 -14.16 -4.27
CA GLN A 259 7.86 -14.61 -5.67
C GLN A 259 6.43 -14.54 -6.20
N ALA A 260 6.32 -14.22 -7.49
CA ALA A 260 5.12 -14.41 -8.28
C ALA A 260 5.38 -15.47 -9.37
N ILE A 261 4.43 -16.37 -9.55
CA ILE A 261 4.44 -17.40 -10.59
C ILE A 261 3.15 -17.28 -11.41
N LEU A 262 3.25 -17.52 -12.72
CA LEU A 262 2.09 -17.67 -13.59
C LEU A 262 1.99 -19.15 -13.97
N VAL A 263 0.79 -19.72 -13.87
CA VAL A 263 0.51 -21.06 -14.39
C VAL A 263 -0.39 -20.90 -15.60
N ARG A 264 0.03 -21.45 -16.74
CA ARG A 264 -0.73 -21.42 -18.01
C ARG A 264 -0.76 -22.82 -18.60
N ASP A 265 -1.96 -23.34 -18.87
CA ASP A 265 -2.17 -24.69 -19.42
C ASP A 265 -1.41 -25.78 -18.64
N GLY A 266 -1.41 -25.68 -17.31
CA GLY A 266 -0.70 -26.60 -16.42
C GLY A 266 0.82 -26.39 -16.34
N HIS A 267 1.40 -25.42 -17.05
CA HIS A 267 2.83 -25.14 -17.07
C HIS A 267 3.17 -23.91 -16.23
N VAL A 268 4.25 -24.00 -15.44
CA VAL A 268 4.77 -22.89 -14.65
C VAL A 268 5.62 -21.97 -15.53
N VAL A 269 5.26 -20.68 -15.57
CA VAL A 269 6.00 -19.62 -16.25
C VAL A 269 6.70 -18.77 -15.19
N ARG A 270 8.04 -18.73 -15.24
CA ARG A 270 8.86 -17.92 -14.33
C ARG A 270 8.74 -16.44 -14.69
N LEU A 271 8.11 -15.66 -13.81
CA LEU A 271 7.86 -14.23 -14.05
C LEU A 271 8.98 -13.31 -13.57
N MET A 272 9.83 -13.78 -12.67
CA MET A 272 10.82 -12.94 -12.00
C MET A 272 12.06 -13.72 -11.59
N ASP A 273 13.13 -12.97 -11.32
CA ASP A 273 14.33 -13.50 -10.71
C ASP A 273 14.50 -12.91 -9.30
N PRO A 274 14.34 -13.70 -8.23
CA PRO A 274 14.47 -13.25 -6.85
C PRO A 274 15.79 -12.50 -6.60
N HIS A 275 15.73 -11.45 -5.78
CA HIS A 275 16.91 -10.69 -5.37
C HIS A 275 17.58 -11.39 -4.18
N LYS A 276 18.49 -12.31 -4.51
CA LYS A 276 19.25 -13.10 -3.53
C LYS A 276 20.70 -12.61 -3.43
N PRO A 277 21.31 -12.64 -2.23
CA PRO A 277 22.69 -12.19 -2.05
C PRO A 277 23.73 -12.92 -2.91
N GLU A 278 23.49 -14.19 -3.25
CA GLU A 278 24.38 -15.01 -4.09
C GLU A 278 24.19 -14.82 -5.60
N ARG A 279 23.22 -14.02 -6.03
CA ARG A 279 23.04 -13.71 -7.45
C ARG A 279 24.17 -12.80 -7.90
N GLU A 280 24.83 -13.12 -9.01
CA GLU A 280 26.12 -12.51 -9.35
C GLU A 280 26.05 -10.98 -9.51
N ASP A 281 25.00 -10.46 -10.15
CA ASP A 281 24.76 -9.02 -10.30
C ASP A 281 24.47 -8.33 -8.95
N GLU A 282 23.77 -9.02 -8.04
CA GLU A 282 23.48 -8.52 -6.69
C GLU A 282 24.72 -8.49 -5.81
N LYS A 283 25.52 -9.57 -5.88
CA LYS A 283 26.79 -9.66 -5.17
C LYS A 283 27.74 -8.56 -5.63
N GLN A 284 27.94 -8.41 -6.95
CA GLN A 284 28.80 -7.36 -7.50
C GLN A 284 28.33 -5.97 -7.06
N ARG A 285 27.03 -5.68 -7.18
CA ARG A 285 26.45 -4.40 -6.75
C ARG A 285 26.72 -4.13 -5.26
N ILE A 286 26.59 -5.13 -4.41
CA ILE A 286 26.82 -5.00 -2.97
C ILE A 286 28.31 -4.74 -2.67
N GLU A 287 29.20 -5.46 -3.33
CA GLU A 287 30.66 -5.29 -3.20
C GLU A 287 31.12 -3.91 -3.69
N ASP A 288 30.56 -3.40 -4.80
CA ASP A 288 30.85 -2.06 -5.36
C ASP A 288 30.42 -0.91 -4.42
N LEU A 289 29.41 -1.18 -3.59
CA LEU A 289 28.93 -0.27 -2.55
C LEU A 289 29.71 -0.43 -1.23
N GLY A 290 30.70 -1.33 -1.17
CA GLY A 290 31.54 -1.57 0.01
C GLY A 290 30.93 -2.54 1.03
N GLY A 291 29.87 -3.26 0.66
CA GLY A 291 29.35 -4.39 1.42
C GLY A 291 30.11 -5.70 1.12
N CYS A 292 29.72 -6.77 1.80
CA CYS A 292 30.22 -8.11 1.52
C CYS A 292 29.10 -9.16 1.62
N ILE A 293 29.30 -10.29 0.95
CA ILE A 293 28.42 -11.45 1.02
C ILE A 293 29.10 -12.55 1.84
N THR A 294 28.45 -12.96 2.93
CA THR A 294 28.97 -13.98 3.86
C THR A 294 27.99 -15.14 3.95
N PHE A 295 28.50 -16.38 3.94
CA PHE A 295 27.70 -17.57 4.16
C PHE A 295 27.61 -17.91 5.66
N MET A 296 26.39 -17.91 6.22
CA MET A 296 26.10 -18.28 7.62
C MET A 296 24.82 -19.11 7.67
N GLY A 297 24.89 -20.37 7.21
CA GLY A 297 23.73 -21.25 7.00
C GLY A 297 22.88 -20.88 5.77
N CYS A 298 22.84 -19.59 5.42
CA CYS A 298 22.43 -19.05 4.13
C CYS A 298 23.34 -17.86 3.75
N TRP A 299 23.30 -17.45 2.48
CA TRP A 299 24.01 -16.25 2.02
C TRP A 299 23.39 -14.99 2.63
N ARG A 300 24.23 -14.11 3.15
CA ARG A 300 23.80 -12.89 3.84
C ARG A 300 24.64 -11.69 3.44
N VAL A 301 23.98 -10.55 3.29
CA VAL A 301 24.64 -9.26 3.14
C VAL A 301 25.15 -8.77 4.49
N ASN A 302 26.45 -8.47 4.56
CA ASN A 302 27.18 -8.06 5.76
C ASN A 302 26.90 -8.99 6.97
N GLY A 303 26.75 -10.30 6.70
CA GLY A 303 26.42 -11.31 7.73
C GLY A 303 25.04 -11.18 8.37
N THR A 304 24.19 -10.24 7.94
CA THR A 304 22.92 -9.93 8.62
C THR A 304 21.70 -10.32 7.77
N TYR A 305 21.60 -9.79 6.56
CA TYR A 305 20.36 -9.84 5.76
C TYR A 305 20.40 -10.95 4.72
N ALA A 306 19.39 -11.83 4.70
CA ALA A 306 19.30 -12.92 3.71
C ALA A 306 18.71 -12.47 2.35
N VAL A 307 18.40 -11.18 2.20
CA VAL A 307 17.88 -10.56 0.97
C VAL A 307 18.80 -9.43 0.54
N SER A 308 18.97 -9.24 -0.77
CA SER A 308 19.86 -8.19 -1.31
C SER A 308 19.17 -6.84 -1.53
N ARG A 309 17.83 -6.84 -1.66
CA ARG A 309 16.99 -5.63 -1.79
C ARG A 309 15.80 -5.73 -0.83
N ALA A 310 15.46 -4.65 -0.13
CA ALA A 310 14.26 -4.50 0.71
C ALA A 310 13.75 -3.04 0.71
N ILE A 311 12.43 -2.84 0.88
CA ILE A 311 11.86 -1.56 1.32
C ILE A 311 12.32 -1.31 2.75
N GLY A 312 12.66 -0.06 3.05
CA GLY A 312 13.28 0.37 4.29
C GLY A 312 14.74 -0.01 4.33
N LYS A 313 15.10 -0.83 5.32
CA LYS A 313 16.49 -1.10 5.60
C LYS A 313 17.10 -2.11 4.62
N SER A 314 17.55 -1.63 3.47
CA SER A 314 18.57 -2.30 2.67
C SER A 314 19.95 -1.71 3.02
N VAL A 315 20.86 -2.60 3.46
CA VAL A 315 22.32 -2.44 3.63
C VAL A 315 22.87 -1.00 3.82
N PRO A 316 23.39 -0.62 5.00
CA PRO A 316 24.13 0.63 5.12
C PRO A 316 25.40 0.53 4.28
N THR A 317 25.47 1.32 3.20
CA THR A 317 26.68 1.48 2.40
C THR A 317 26.99 2.97 2.30
N HIS A 318 28.27 3.31 2.14
CA HIS A 318 28.76 4.70 2.17
C HIS A 318 28.35 5.53 0.93
N LYS A 319 27.58 4.94 0.00
CA LYS A 319 27.09 5.59 -1.22
C LYS A 319 25.57 5.46 -1.24
N THR A 320 24.87 6.54 -1.54
CA THR A 320 23.41 6.56 -1.70
C THR A 320 23.00 5.56 -2.78
N THR A 321 22.32 4.50 -2.37
CA THR A 321 21.88 3.43 -3.26
C THR A 321 20.71 3.90 -4.11
N GLU A 322 20.84 3.90 -5.42
CA GLU A 322 19.67 3.87 -6.29
C GLU A 322 18.95 2.53 -6.05
N MET A 323 17.75 2.60 -5.47
CA MET A 323 16.88 1.44 -5.36
C MET A 323 16.42 1.06 -6.76
N TYR A 324 16.94 -0.07 -7.27
CA TYR A 324 16.42 -0.70 -8.47
C TYR A 324 15.39 -1.75 -8.05
N SER A 325 14.12 -1.59 -8.40
CA SER A 325 13.18 -2.71 -8.40
C SER A 325 13.24 -3.43 -9.74
N GLY A 326 12.97 -4.73 -9.72
CA GLY A 326 12.70 -5.48 -10.95
C GLY A 326 11.27 -5.18 -11.39
N ALA A 327 11.04 -5.02 -12.69
CA ALA A 327 9.69 -4.98 -13.24
C ALA A 327 9.68 -5.59 -14.66
N LYS A 328 8.67 -6.41 -14.96
CA LYS A 328 8.49 -7.11 -16.23
C LYS A 328 7.02 -7.17 -16.63
N LYS A 329 6.75 -7.01 -17.93
CA LYS A 329 5.42 -7.05 -18.53
C LYS A 329 5.22 -8.35 -19.31
N TYR A 330 4.01 -8.91 -19.24
CA TYR A 330 3.59 -10.16 -19.88
C TYR A 330 2.21 -9.98 -20.51
N LEU A 331 1.92 -10.69 -21.61
CA LEU A 331 0.59 -10.74 -22.21
C LEU A 331 -0.20 -11.94 -21.66
N VAL A 332 -1.40 -11.67 -21.17
CA VAL A 332 -2.43 -12.62 -20.76
C VAL A 332 -3.34 -12.88 -21.97
N SER A 333 -2.84 -13.62 -22.96
CA SER A 333 -3.69 -14.17 -24.01
C SER A 333 -4.52 -15.32 -23.42
N HIS A 334 -5.84 -15.30 -23.68
CA HIS A 334 -6.79 -16.36 -23.31
C HIS A 334 -6.47 -17.70 -23.96
#